data_AF-A0A2X1PMJ6-F1
#
_entry.id   AF-A0A2X1PMJ6-F1
#
_cell.length_a   1.000
_cell.length_b   1.000
_cell.length_c   1.000
_cell.angle_alpha   90.00
_cell.angle_beta   90.00
_cell.angle_gamma   90.00
#
_symmetry.space_group_name_H-M   'P 1'
#
loop_
_entity.id
_entity.type
_entity.pdbx_description
1 polymer ?
#
loop_
_entity_poly.entity_id
_entity_poly.type
_entity_poly.pdbx_seq_one_letter_code
_entity_poly.pdbx_strand_id
1 'polypeptide(L)'
;MPFGGIKMVEGSCKVYGRELDPKVKKIFTEYRKTHNQGVFDVYTPDILRCRKSGVLTGLPDAYGRGRIIGDYRRVALYGVDFLMKDKYAQFSSLQKDLEDGVNLEATIRLREEIAEQHRGIRSIKNKWQQAMVMIFLTQQLMLKKPFNGCTLLILLQ
;
A
#
# COMPACT_ATOMS: atom_id res chain seq x y z
N MET A 1 -9.93 -2.16 -2.95
CA MET A 1 -8.87 -2.12 -1.93
C MET A 1 -9.51 -1.80 -0.58
N PRO A 2 -9.54 -2.73 0.37
CA PRO A 2 -10.41 -2.65 1.55
C PRO A 2 -9.93 -1.69 2.66
N PHE A 3 -8.65 -1.29 2.68
CA PHE A 3 -8.09 -0.35 3.67
C PHE A 3 -8.79 1.02 3.70
N GLY A 4 -9.31 1.48 2.55
CA GLY A 4 -10.04 2.74 2.45
C GLY A 4 -11.42 2.70 3.09
N GLY A 5 -12.06 1.53 3.16
CA GLY A 5 -13.40 1.36 3.70
C GLY A 5 -14.09 0.12 3.14
N ILE A 6 -14.58 -0.76 4.03
CA ILE A 6 -15.25 -2.00 3.62
C ILE A 6 -16.64 -1.74 3.04
N LYS A 7 -17.35 -0.70 3.52
CA LYS A 7 -18.69 -0.32 3.04
C LYS A 7 -18.72 0.01 1.54
N MET A 8 -17.67 0.66 1.02
CA MET A 8 -17.56 0.97 -0.40
C MET A 8 -17.34 -0.28 -1.25
N VAL A 9 -16.58 -1.25 -0.74
CA VAL A 9 -16.39 -2.54 -1.40
C VAL A 9 -17.69 -3.33 -1.43
N GLU A 10 -18.43 -3.38 -0.32
CA GLU A 10 -19.76 -4.01 -0.26
C GLU A 10 -20.75 -3.39 -1.23
N GLY A 11 -20.82 -2.05 -1.29
CA GLY A 11 -21.67 -1.34 -2.23
C GLY A 11 -21.31 -1.67 -3.69
N SER A 12 -20.02 -1.71 -4.01
CA SER A 12 -19.54 -2.07 -5.34
C SER A 12 -19.91 -3.51 -5.72
N CYS A 13 -19.69 -4.47 -4.83
CA CYS A 13 -20.06 -5.87 -5.04
C CYS A 13 -21.56 -6.02 -5.35
N LYS A 14 -22.43 -5.36 -4.57
CA LYS A 14 -23.88 -5.36 -4.78
C LYS A 14 -24.28 -4.79 -6.15
N VAL A 15 -23.70 -3.66 -6.54
CA VAL A 15 -23.99 -3.01 -7.83
C VAL A 15 -23.59 -3.90 -9.01
N TYR A 16 -22.47 -4.61 -8.90
CA TYR A 16 -21.98 -5.50 -9.96
C TYR A 16 -22.50 -6.96 -9.84
N GLY A 17 -23.50 -7.21 -8.98
CA GLY A 17 -24.10 -8.55 -8.82
C GLY A 17 -23.13 -9.62 -8.30
N ARG A 18 -22.10 -9.22 -7.53
CA ARG A 18 -21.12 -10.12 -6.92
C ARG A 18 -21.28 -10.16 -5.41
N GLU A 19 -20.97 -11.29 -4.81
CA GLU A 19 -20.90 -11.42 -3.35
C GLU A 19 -19.50 -11.09 -2.83
N LEU A 20 -19.45 -10.42 -1.69
CA LEU A 20 -18.20 -10.15 -0.99
C LEU A 20 -17.85 -11.36 -0.13
N ASP A 21 -16.60 -11.83 -0.21
CA ASP A 21 -16.10 -12.90 0.66
C ASP A 21 -16.30 -12.52 2.14
N PRO A 22 -17.03 -13.34 2.94
CA PRO A 22 -17.30 -13.05 4.35
C PRO A 22 -16.02 -12.94 5.18
N LYS A 23 -14.93 -13.61 4.80
CA LYS A 23 -13.63 -13.49 5.49
C LYS A 23 -13.06 -12.09 5.34
N VAL A 24 -13.14 -11.50 4.15
CA VAL A 24 -12.65 -10.13 3.90
C VAL A 24 -13.47 -9.13 4.71
N LYS A 25 -14.79 -9.30 4.74
CA LYS A 25 -15.65 -8.47 5.58
C LYS A 25 -15.25 -8.54 7.05
N LYS A 26 -15.04 -9.74 7.58
CA LYS A 26 -14.63 -9.94 8.98
C LYS A 26 -13.30 -9.26 9.29
N ILE A 27 -12.31 -9.40 8.41
CA ILE A 27 -10.98 -8.80 8.59
C ILE A 27 -11.05 -7.27 8.71
N PHE A 28 -11.81 -6.61 7.84
CA PHE A 28 -11.87 -5.14 7.80
C PHE A 28 -13.01 -4.54 8.64
N THR A 29 -13.71 -5.36 9.40
CA THR A 29 -14.73 -4.93 10.37
C THR A 29 -14.26 -5.16 11.81
N GLU A 30 -13.67 -6.33 12.09
CA GLU A 30 -13.29 -6.74 13.45
C GLU A 30 -11.79 -6.59 13.73
N TYR A 31 -10.91 -7.02 12.82
CA TYR A 31 -9.47 -7.08 13.09
C TYR A 31 -8.72 -5.80 12.71
N ARG A 32 -9.09 -5.18 11.59
CA ARG A 32 -8.41 -4.00 11.05
C ARG A 32 -9.40 -2.88 10.78
N LYS A 33 -9.27 -1.80 11.55
CA LYS A 33 -10.01 -0.56 11.32
C LYS A 33 -9.68 0.02 9.94
N THR A 34 -10.67 0.55 9.23
CA THR A 34 -10.49 1.21 7.92
C THR A 34 -10.42 2.73 8.06
N HIS A 35 -9.89 3.42 7.04
CA HIS A 35 -9.90 4.89 6.98
C HIS A 35 -11.32 5.44 7.14
N ASN A 36 -12.28 4.91 6.38
CA ASN A 36 -13.68 5.28 6.48
C ASN A 36 -14.20 5.19 7.92
N GLN A 37 -14.01 4.05 8.60
CA GLN A 37 -14.48 3.92 9.98
C GLN A 37 -13.79 4.92 10.92
N GLY A 38 -12.48 5.14 10.78
CA GLY A 38 -11.74 6.11 11.59
C GLY A 38 -12.23 7.55 11.43
N VAL A 39 -12.55 7.96 10.20
CA VAL A 39 -13.08 9.30 9.91
C VAL A 39 -14.48 9.48 10.51
N PHE A 40 -15.36 8.51 10.31
CA PHE A 40 -16.75 8.59 10.79
C PHE A 40 -16.88 8.52 12.32
N ASP A 41 -15.91 7.90 13.01
CA ASP A 41 -15.89 7.88 14.49
C ASP A 41 -15.56 9.25 15.10
N VAL A 42 -14.84 10.12 14.37
CA VAL A 42 -14.37 11.44 14.85
C VAL A 42 -15.22 12.59 14.28
N TYR A 43 -16.07 12.32 13.29
CA TYR A 43 -16.91 13.34 12.68
C TYR A 43 -17.95 13.91 13.65
N THR A 44 -18.13 15.23 13.58
CA THR A 44 -19.16 15.94 14.35
C THR A 44 -20.51 15.86 13.66
N PRO A 45 -21.62 15.99 14.40
CA PRO A 45 -22.96 16.08 13.82
C PRO A 45 -23.11 17.21 12.78
N ASP A 46 -22.37 18.31 12.95
CA ASP A 46 -22.35 19.43 12.00
C ASP A 46 -21.75 19.03 10.65
N ILE A 47 -20.59 18.37 10.65
CA ILE A 47 -19.95 17.88 9.42
C ILE A 47 -20.89 16.93 8.67
N LEU A 48 -21.58 16.05 9.41
CA LEU A 48 -22.55 15.13 8.81
C LEU A 48 -23.76 15.86 8.20
N ARG A 49 -24.24 16.93 8.85
CA ARG A 49 -25.32 17.78 8.30
C ARG A 49 -24.86 18.51 7.04
N CYS A 50 -23.67 19.11 7.03
CA CYS A 50 -23.10 19.77 5.86
C CYS A 50 -22.90 18.80 4.68
N ARG A 51 -22.53 17.56 4.96
CA ARG A 51 -22.42 16.49 3.96
C ARG A 51 -23.77 16.08 3.40
N LYS A 52 -24.80 16.00 4.25
CA LYS A 52 -26.17 15.65 3.84
C LYS A 52 -26.86 16.77 3.05
N SER A 53 -26.60 18.04 3.40
CA SER A 53 -27.20 19.20 2.74
C SER A 53 -26.57 19.53 1.39
N GLY A 54 -25.42 18.93 1.05
CA GLY A 54 -24.72 19.22 -0.20
C GLY A 54 -23.70 20.36 -0.12
N VAL A 55 -23.59 21.04 1.03
CA VAL A 55 -22.66 22.17 1.24
C VAL A 55 -21.20 21.70 1.22
N LEU A 56 -20.92 20.54 1.82
CA LEU A 56 -19.60 19.91 1.79
C LEU A 56 -19.71 18.49 1.24
N THR A 57 -19.43 18.31 -0.05
CA THR A 57 -19.52 17.00 -0.74
C THR A 57 -18.20 16.60 -1.37
N GLY A 58 -18.02 15.30 -1.63
CA GLY A 58 -16.82 14.79 -2.31
C GLY A 58 -15.54 14.84 -1.48
N LEU A 59 -15.65 14.83 -0.14
CA LEU A 59 -14.48 14.70 0.73
C LEU A 59 -13.88 13.29 0.61
N PRO A 60 -12.55 13.11 0.78
CA PRO A 60 -11.89 11.81 0.72
C PRO A 60 -12.09 10.99 2.01
N ASP A 61 -13.36 10.78 2.39
CA ASP A 61 -13.82 10.04 3.58
C ASP A 61 -14.08 8.55 3.28
N ALA A 62 -14.40 8.21 2.03
CA ALA A 62 -14.80 6.88 1.59
C ALA A 62 -13.85 6.24 0.57
N TYR A 63 -12.82 6.96 0.13
CA TYR A 63 -11.87 6.49 -0.89
C TYR A 63 -10.46 7.01 -0.60
N GLY A 64 -9.47 6.47 -1.31
CA GLY A 64 -8.09 6.92 -1.17
C GLY A 64 -7.95 8.39 -1.57
N ARG A 65 -7.35 9.22 -0.71
CA ARG A 65 -7.11 10.65 -0.96
C ARG A 65 -6.44 10.93 -2.31
N GLY A 66 -5.51 10.06 -2.72
CA GLY A 66 -4.71 10.26 -3.93
C GLY A 66 -3.88 11.54 -3.86
N ARG A 67 -3.67 12.18 -5.01
CA ARG A 67 -2.90 13.45 -5.16
C ARG A 67 -1.46 13.38 -4.65
N ILE A 68 -0.87 12.18 -4.65
CA ILE A 68 0.54 11.93 -4.31
C ILE A 68 1.21 11.33 -5.54
N ILE A 69 2.28 11.95 -6.01
CA ILE A 69 3.10 11.46 -7.13
C ILE A 69 4.47 11.09 -6.55
N GLY A 70 4.77 9.80 -6.50
CA GLY A 70 6.11 9.34 -6.18
C GLY A 70 7.05 9.63 -7.35
N ASP A 71 8.32 9.91 -7.06
CA ASP A 71 9.33 10.09 -8.11
C ASP A 71 9.78 8.71 -8.65
N TYR A 72 8.96 8.13 -9.52
CA TYR A 72 9.16 6.78 -10.07
C TYR A 72 10.47 6.64 -10.87
N ARG A 73 11.01 7.76 -11.37
CA ARG A 73 12.27 7.80 -12.11
C ARG A 73 13.45 7.30 -11.26
N ARG A 74 13.37 7.46 -9.93
CA ARG A 74 14.42 7.03 -9.00
C ARG A 74 14.67 5.53 -9.05
N VAL A 75 13.63 4.74 -9.31
CA VAL A 75 13.76 3.28 -9.39
C VAL A 75 14.63 2.89 -10.59
N ALA A 76 14.42 3.54 -11.73
CA ALA A 76 15.21 3.29 -12.94
C ALA A 76 16.63 3.88 -12.84
N LEU A 77 16.78 5.05 -12.21
CA LEU A 77 18.05 5.76 -12.14
C LEU A 77 19.03 5.16 -11.12
N TYR A 78 18.54 4.80 -9.93
CA TYR A 78 19.40 4.37 -8.81
C TYR A 78 19.31 2.88 -8.49
N GLY A 79 18.26 2.21 -8.97
CA GLY A 79 17.95 0.84 -8.57
C GLY A 79 17.35 0.74 -7.17
N VAL A 80 16.68 -0.39 -6.91
CA VAL A 80 15.91 -0.59 -5.67
C VAL A 80 16.82 -0.70 -4.43
N ASP A 81 17.97 -1.36 -4.55
CA ASP A 81 18.87 -1.60 -3.42
C ASP A 81 19.50 -0.31 -2.89
N PHE A 82 19.83 0.64 -3.79
CA PHE A 82 20.31 1.96 -3.38
C PHE A 82 19.23 2.73 -2.61
N LEU A 83 17.99 2.73 -3.12
CA LEU A 83 16.87 3.43 -2.46
C LEU A 83 16.54 2.83 -1.09
N MET A 84 16.71 1.52 -0.91
CA MET A 84 16.58 0.88 0.40
C MET A 84 17.67 1.36 1.37
N LYS A 85 18.93 1.42 0.92
CA LYS A 85 20.05 1.92 1.73
C LYS A 85 19.84 3.38 2.13
N ASP A 86 19.41 4.23 1.21
CA ASP A 86 19.09 5.65 1.45
C ASP A 86 17.97 5.78 2.51
N LYS A 87 16.89 5.00 2.39
CA LYS A 87 15.81 5.02 3.39
C LYS A 87 16.25 4.54 4.76
N TYR A 88 17.13 3.55 4.83
CA TYR A 88 17.71 3.11 6.09
C TYR A 88 18.57 4.21 6.74
N ALA A 89 19.38 4.93 5.95
CA ALA A 89 20.14 6.07 6.46
C ALA A 89 19.23 7.19 7.01
N GLN A 90 18.12 7.50 6.33
CA GLN A 90 17.10 8.46 6.81
C GLN A 90 16.41 7.98 8.10
N PHE A 91 16.20 6.68 8.25
CA PHE A 91 15.68 6.13 9.50
C PHE A 91 16.70 6.30 10.64
N SER A 92 17.98 6.01 10.39
CA SER A 92 19.05 6.16 11.37
C SER A 92 19.29 7.62 11.78
N SER A 93 19.13 8.59 10.86
CA SER A 93 19.33 10.01 11.19
C SER A 93 18.36 10.54 12.23
N LEU A 94 17.17 9.94 12.35
CA LEU A 94 16.15 10.33 13.33
C LEU A 94 16.34 9.70 14.71
N GLN A 95 17.40 8.91 14.93
CA GLN A 95 17.61 8.22 16.19
C GLN A 95 17.95 9.19 17.33
N LYS A 96 18.81 10.18 17.04
CA LYS A 96 19.20 11.19 18.03
C LYS A 96 17.99 11.99 18.52
N ASP A 97 17.18 12.49 17.60
CA ASP A 97 15.97 13.26 17.94
C ASP A 97 14.95 12.44 18.76
N LEU A 98 14.89 11.12 18.53
CA LEU A 98 14.06 10.21 19.31
C LEU A 98 14.58 10.06 20.75
N GLU A 99 15.89 9.84 20.91
CA GLU A 99 16.55 9.63 22.20
C GLU A 99 16.57 10.92 23.04
N ASP A 100 16.79 12.06 22.40
CA ASP A 100 16.79 13.39 23.02
C ASP A 100 15.37 13.92 23.31
N GLY A 101 14.32 13.18 22.90
CA GLY A 101 12.91 13.55 23.14
C GLY A 101 12.41 14.75 22.32
N VAL A 102 13.14 15.13 21.27
CA VAL A 102 12.79 16.28 20.42
C VAL A 102 11.62 15.90 19.52
N ASN A 103 10.48 16.58 19.67
CA ASN A 103 9.25 16.33 18.91
C ASN A 103 8.83 14.85 18.90
N LEU A 104 8.88 14.20 20.07
CA LEU A 104 8.79 12.75 20.25
C LEU A 104 7.72 12.05 19.39
N GLU A 105 6.46 12.48 19.44
CA GLU A 105 5.37 11.85 18.66
C GLU A 105 5.58 11.98 17.15
N ALA A 106 6.00 13.16 16.68
CA ALA A 106 6.24 13.40 15.26
C ALA A 106 7.45 12.58 14.77
N THR A 107 8.50 12.47 15.58
CA THR A 107 9.69 11.66 15.29
C THR A 107 9.35 10.18 15.25
N ILE A 108 8.56 9.66 16.20
CA ILE A 108 8.08 8.27 16.20
C ILE A 108 7.26 7.98 14.94
N ARG A 109 6.28 8.84 14.63
CA ARG A 109 5.44 8.70 13.42
C ARG A 109 6.28 8.69 12.15
N LEU A 110 7.22 9.62 12.01
CA LEU A 110 8.08 9.71 10.83
C LEU A 110 8.98 8.48 10.68
N ARG A 111 9.50 7.94 11.79
CA ARG A 111 10.30 6.71 11.80
C ARG A 111 9.47 5.50 11.35
N GLU A 112 8.23 5.37 11.81
CA GLU A 112 7.30 4.34 11.36
C GLU A 112 7.00 4.46 9.86
N GLU A 113 6.70 5.68 9.39
CA GLU A 113 6.45 5.96 7.97
C GLU A 113 7.65 5.60 7.08
N ILE A 114 8.88 5.92 7.49
CA ILE A 114 10.09 5.56 6.74
C ILE A 114 10.31 4.05 6.74
N ALA A 115 10.04 3.36 7.85
CA ALA A 115 10.13 1.90 7.91
C ALA A 115 9.12 1.24 6.96
N GLU A 116 7.89 1.75 6.89
CA GLU A 116 6.88 1.31 5.92
C GLU A 116 7.29 1.62 4.47
N GLN A 117 7.90 2.77 4.20
CA GLN A 117 8.46 3.08 2.88
C GLN A 117 9.55 2.06 2.49
N HIS A 118 10.45 1.72 3.41
CA HIS A 118 11.50 0.73 3.18
C HIS A 118 10.92 -0.68 2.91
N ARG A 119 9.91 -1.11 3.68
CA ARG A 119 9.18 -2.36 3.44
C ARG A 119 8.46 -2.34 2.08
N GLY A 120 7.84 -1.21 1.74
CA GLY A 120 7.17 -1.00 0.46
C GLY A 120 8.13 -1.14 -0.72
N ILE A 121 9.31 -0.51 -0.65
CA ILE A 121 10.37 -0.62 -1.67
C ILE A 121 10.85 -2.07 -1.82
N ARG A 122 11.02 -2.80 -0.71
CA ARG A 122 11.34 -4.24 -0.75
C ARG A 122 10.24 -5.05 -1.45
N SER A 123 8.97 -4.76 -1.16
CA SER A 123 7.84 -5.41 -1.81
C SER A 123 7.83 -5.17 -3.32
N ILE A 124 8.25 -3.98 -3.77
CA ILE A 124 8.45 -3.70 -5.19
C ILE A 124 9.46 -4.71 -5.76
N LYS A 125 10.68 -4.82 -5.21
CA LYS A 125 11.69 -5.79 -5.70
C LYS A 125 11.13 -7.20 -5.89
N ASN A 126 10.44 -7.71 -4.86
CA ASN A 126 9.86 -9.06 -4.89
C ASN A 126 8.79 -9.23 -5.98
N LYS A 127 7.91 -8.24 -6.14
CA LYS A 127 6.86 -8.27 -7.19
C LYS A 127 7.46 -8.22 -8.59
N TRP A 128 8.54 -7.47 -8.79
CA TRP A 128 9.24 -7.41 -10.07
C TRP A 128 9.90 -8.75 -10.41
N GLN A 129 10.56 -9.41 -9.45
CA GLN A 129 11.11 -10.76 -9.66
C GLN A 129 10.02 -11.77 -10.01
N GLN A 130 8.90 -11.78 -9.28
CA GLN A 130 7.76 -12.66 -9.57
C GLN A 130 7.18 -12.42 -10.97
N ALA A 131 7.01 -11.16 -11.37
CA ALA A 131 6.51 -10.80 -12.70
C ALA A 131 7.47 -11.28 -13.80
N MET A 132 8.78 -11.12 -13.59
CA MET A 132 9.81 -11.52 -14.54
C MET A 132 9.83 -13.05 -14.74
N VAL A 133 9.71 -13.82 -13.64
CA VAL A 133 9.55 -15.29 -13.68
C VAL A 133 8.28 -15.69 -14.44
N MET A 134 7.14 -15.04 -14.16
CA MET A 134 5.87 -15.36 -14.82
C MET A 134 5.89 -15.06 -16.32
N ILE A 135 6.48 -13.92 -16.73
CA ILE A 135 6.65 -13.57 -18.15
C ILE A 135 7.53 -14.63 -18.84
N PHE A 136 8.64 -15.01 -18.21
CA PHE A 136 9.54 -16.02 -18.76
C PHE A 136 8.85 -17.38 -18.93
N LEU A 137 8.13 -17.86 -17.91
CA LEU A 137 7.35 -19.10 -17.98
C LEU A 137 6.29 -19.06 -19.10
N THR A 138 5.61 -17.92 -19.24
CA THR A 138 4.61 -17.71 -20.29
C THR A 138 5.26 -17.76 -21.68
N GLN A 139 6.43 -17.17 -21.86
CA GLN A 139 7.18 -17.25 -23.12
C GLN A 139 7.64 -18.68 -23.43
N GLN A 140 8.10 -19.44 -22.44
CA GLN A 140 8.50 -20.84 -22.64
C GLN A 140 7.30 -21.72 -23.07
N LEU A 141 6.14 -21.52 -22.43
CA LEU A 141 4.88 -22.19 -22.80
C LEU A 141 4.45 -21.82 -24.23
N MET A 142 4.51 -20.54 -24.60
CA MET A 142 4.14 -20.06 -25.94
C MET A 142 5.09 -20.57 -27.04
N LEU A 143 6.38 -20.71 -26.73
CA LEU A 143 7.40 -21.16 -27.68
C LEU A 143 7.58 -22.70 -27.73
N LYS A 144 6.80 -23.47 -26.94
CA LYS A 144 6.94 -24.94 -26.77
C LYS A 144 8.40 -25.39 -26.56
N LYS A 145 9.23 -24.56 -25.93
CA LYS A 145 10.63 -24.90 -25.70
C LYS A 145 10.74 -25.88 -24.53
N PRO A 146 11.59 -26.93 -24.63
CA PRO A 146 11.78 -27.86 -23.52
C PRO A 146 12.39 -27.13 -22.31
N PHE A 147 11.88 -27.41 -21.12
CA PHE A 147 12.49 -26.98 -19.86
C PHE A 147 13.79 -27.76 -19.64
N ASN A 148 14.90 -27.24 -20.18
CA ASN A 148 16.22 -27.79 -19.89
C ASN A 148 16.63 -27.38 -18.47
N GLY A 149 17.33 -28.24 -17.73
CA GLY A 149 17.72 -27.99 -16.32
C GLY A 149 18.55 -26.70 -16.10
N CYS A 150 19.19 -26.18 -17.15
CA CYS A 150 19.91 -24.92 -17.14
C CYS A 150 18.98 -23.69 -16.98
N THR A 151 17.74 -23.79 -17.49
CA THR A 151 16.74 -22.72 -17.42
C THR A 151 16.15 -22.54 -16.02
N LEU A 152 16.13 -23.61 -15.22
CA LEU A 152 15.62 -23.59 -13.85
C LEU A 152 16.58 -22.88 -12.88
N LEU A 153 17.89 -23.00 -13.12
CA LEU A 153 18.93 -22.41 -12.27
C LEU A 153 18.92 -20.87 -12.31
N ILE A 154 18.60 -20.29 -13.48
CA ILE A 154 18.57 -18.84 -13.70
C ILE A 154 17.33 -18.18 -13.05
N LEU A 155 16.23 -18.93 -12.88
CA LEU A 155 14.98 -18.42 -12.29
C LEU A 155 15.00 -18.38 -10.75
N LEU A 156 15.99 -19.00 -10.11
CA LEU A 156 16.10 -19.17 -8.65
C LEU A 156 17.09 -18.21 -7.97
N GLN A 157 17.78 -17.34 -8.72
CA GLN A 157 18.67 -16.27 -8.21
C GLN A 157 17.99 -14.90 -8.31
#